data_AF-A0A522VGQ3-F1
#
_entry.id   AF-A0A522VGQ3-F1
#
_cell.length_a   1.000
_cell.length_b   1.000
_cell.length_c   1.000
_cell.angle_alpha   90.00
_cell.angle_beta   90.00
_cell.angle_gamma   90.00
#
_symmetry.space_group_name_H-M   'P 1'
#
loop_
_entity.id
_entity.type
_entity.pdbx_description
1 polymer ?
#
loop_
_entity_poly.entity_id
_entity_poly.type
_entity_poly.pdbx_seq_one_letter_code
_entity_poly.pdbx_strand_id
1 'polypeptide(L)'
;MMKGFVGKFAVLAALVTFLPFKAAGEEPYRRLPWHLVDIYWKLDPAIQQETFSELSVEVSVEGDALKSPPLFIAPIGLFWLGEARGYAGMQTWLKHDPEGHRGPGLIFSRFGERRQDRLRVAPGGTFESAGYEGDFLSVRHGMDWNAGSYVA
;
A
#
# COMPACT_ATOMS: atom_id res chain seq x y z
N MET A 1 28.01 54.74 54.16
CA MET A 1 26.87 55.67 54.37
C MET A 1 25.92 55.51 53.19
N MET A 2 24.93 54.62 53.34
CA MET A 2 23.92 54.29 52.34
C MET A 2 22.78 55.32 52.36
N LYS A 3 22.42 55.85 51.19
CA LYS A 3 21.12 56.45 50.86
C LYS A 3 20.78 55.86 49.49
N GLY A 4 19.81 54.97 49.34
CA GLY A 4 18.41 55.14 49.70
C GLY A 4 17.67 55.57 48.43
N PHE A 5 17.39 54.63 47.54
CA PHE A 5 16.49 54.85 46.40
C PHE A 5 15.36 53.83 46.49
N VAL A 6 14.24 54.30 47.04
CA VAL A 6 12.99 53.55 47.14
C VAL A 6 12.39 53.48 45.75
N GLY A 7 12.54 52.34 45.09
CA GLY A 7 11.88 52.04 43.82
C GLY A 7 10.38 51.89 44.04
N LYS A 8 9.60 52.77 43.41
CA LYS A 8 8.13 52.66 43.33
C LYS A 8 7.79 51.43 42.48
N PHE A 9 7.31 50.36 43.11
CA PHE A 9 6.72 49.24 42.39
C PHE A 9 5.33 49.67 41.89
N ALA A 10 5.22 49.94 40.59
CA ALA A 10 3.94 50.02 39.91
C ALA A 10 3.44 48.58 39.71
N VAL A 11 2.39 48.18 40.44
CA VAL A 11 1.68 46.93 40.19
C VAL A 11 0.80 47.14 38.95
N LEU A 12 1.27 46.66 37.80
CA LEU A 12 0.47 46.60 36.59
C LEU A 12 -0.42 45.37 36.69
N ALA A 13 -1.68 45.56 37.08
CA ALA A 13 -2.68 44.49 37.03
C ALA A 13 -2.98 44.17 35.56
N ALA A 14 -2.39 43.09 35.05
CA ALA A 14 -2.74 42.56 33.74
C ALA A 14 -4.14 41.93 33.83
N LEU A 15 -5.14 42.63 33.27
CA LEU A 15 -6.48 42.09 33.09
C LEU A 15 -6.40 41.01 31.99
N VAL A 16 -6.25 39.75 32.38
CA VAL A 16 -6.33 38.62 31.45
C VAL A 16 -7.81 38.41 31.12
N THR A 17 -8.25 38.95 29.99
CA THR A 17 -9.54 38.61 29.41
C THR A 17 -9.46 37.20 28.85
N PHE A 18 -10.15 36.25 29.49
CA PHE A 18 -10.42 34.93 28.89
C PHE A 18 -11.38 35.13 27.72
N LEU A 19 -10.84 35.39 26.54
CA LEU A 19 -11.59 35.23 25.31
C LEU A 19 -11.85 33.73 25.14
N PRO A 20 -13.10 33.29 24.91
CA PRO A 20 -13.38 31.89 24.64
C PRO A 20 -12.60 31.49 23.38
N PHE A 21 -11.61 30.61 23.55
CA PHE A 21 -10.94 30.00 22.43
C PHE A 21 -11.96 29.09 21.76
N LYS A 22 -12.55 29.55 20.65
CA LYS A 22 -13.35 28.69 19.79
C LYS A 22 -12.34 27.71 19.21
N ALA A 23 -12.36 26.46 19.68
CA ALA A 23 -11.60 25.39 19.04
C ALA A 23 -11.87 25.50 17.54
N ALA A 24 -10.81 25.67 16.75
CA ALA A 24 -10.95 25.61 15.30
C ALA A 24 -11.64 24.28 15.02
N GLY A 25 -12.84 24.33 14.45
CA GLY A 25 -13.51 23.11 14.02
C GLY A 25 -12.55 22.39 13.07
N GLU A 26 -12.44 21.07 13.21
CA GLU A 26 -11.63 20.30 12.27
C GLU A 26 -12.11 20.64 10.85
N GLU A 27 -11.19 21.17 10.05
CA GLU A 27 -11.43 21.33 8.62
C GLU A 27 -11.83 19.96 8.07
N PRO A 28 -12.94 19.85 7.33
CA PRO A 28 -13.37 18.56 6.79
C PRO A 28 -12.22 17.99 5.96
N TYR A 29 -11.81 16.76 6.29
CA TYR A 29 -10.74 16.07 5.56
C TYR A 29 -11.03 16.11 4.06
N ARG A 30 -9.99 16.41 3.26
CA ARG A 30 -10.08 16.29 1.81
C ARG A 30 -10.58 14.88 1.48
N ARG A 31 -11.51 14.78 0.53
CA ARG A 31 -12.02 13.49 0.04
C ARG A 31 -10.81 12.62 -0.34
N LEU A 32 -10.57 11.56 0.44
CA LEU A 32 -9.47 10.64 0.17
C LEU A 32 -9.66 10.07 -1.25
N PRO A 33 -8.58 9.84 -2.00
CA PRO A 33 -8.69 9.13 -3.27
C PRO A 33 -9.38 7.79 -3.01
N TRP A 34 -10.34 7.46 -3.86
CA TRP A 34 -11.27 6.32 -3.69
C TRP A 34 -10.61 4.92 -3.69
N HIS A 35 -9.27 4.82 -3.76
CA HIS A 35 -8.61 3.63 -4.32
C HIS A 35 -7.38 3.14 -3.56
N LEU A 36 -7.25 3.41 -2.26
CA LEU A 36 -6.22 2.74 -1.47
C LEU A 36 -6.78 2.33 -0.11
N VAL A 37 -7.14 1.06 0.00
CA VAL A 37 -7.36 0.39 1.27
C VAL A 37 -6.27 -0.66 1.39
N ASP A 38 -5.31 -0.40 2.27
CA ASP A 38 -4.33 -1.41 2.66
C ASP A 38 -4.77 -2.05 3.97
N ILE A 39 -4.82 -3.37 3.99
CA ILE A 39 -5.07 -4.14 5.20
C ILE A 39 -3.80 -4.92 5.52
N TYR A 40 -3.23 -4.65 6.69
CA TYR A 40 -2.03 -5.31 7.17
C TYR A 40 -2.35 -6.21 8.35
N TRP A 41 -1.78 -7.42 8.35
CA TRP A 41 -1.82 -8.33 9.48
C TRP A 41 -0.40 -8.65 9.92
N LYS A 42 -0.18 -8.66 11.22
CA LYS A 42 1.06 -9.18 11.80
C LYS A 42 0.79 -10.60 12.28
N LEU A 43 1.48 -11.57 11.69
CA LEU A 43 1.37 -12.97 12.10
C LEU A 43 1.91 -13.16 13.52
N ASP A 44 1.36 -14.14 14.24
CA ASP A 44 1.84 -14.51 15.57
C ASP A 44 3.34 -14.87 15.51
N PRO A 45 4.18 -14.41 16.46
CA PRO A 45 5.60 -14.75 16.50
C PRO A 45 5.90 -16.26 16.47
N ALA A 46 5.02 -17.11 16.99
CA ALA A 46 5.15 -18.56 16.91
C ALA A 46 5.01 -19.05 15.46
N ILE A 47 4.05 -18.51 14.71
CA ILE A 47 3.87 -18.83 13.28
C ILE A 47 5.08 -18.37 12.46
N GLN A 48 5.69 -17.25 12.82
CA GLN A 48 6.88 -16.74 12.12
C GLN A 48 8.11 -17.64 12.28
N GLN A 49 8.13 -18.54 13.26
CA GLN A 49 9.23 -19.50 13.47
C GLN A 49 9.03 -20.82 12.69
N GLU A 50 7.83 -21.04 12.15
CA GLU A 50 7.53 -22.23 11.37
C GLU A 50 8.11 -22.13 9.95
N THR A 51 8.28 -23.29 9.31
CA THR A 51 8.67 -23.32 7.90
C THR A 51 7.49 -22.93 7.02
N PHE A 52 7.62 -21.81 6.29
CA PHE A 52 6.63 -21.41 5.31
C PHE A 52 6.56 -22.42 4.17
N SER A 53 5.33 -22.87 3.86
CA SER A 53 5.07 -23.84 2.78
C SER A 53 4.07 -23.29 1.77
N GLU A 54 2.96 -22.73 2.24
CA GLU A 54 1.86 -22.25 1.42
C GLU A 54 1.16 -21.05 2.06
N LEU A 55 0.65 -20.17 1.21
CA LEU A 55 -0.30 -19.11 1.54
C LEU A 55 -1.42 -19.20 0.52
N SER A 56 -2.67 -19.19 1.00
CA SER A 56 -3.84 -19.10 0.13
C SER A 56 -4.76 -18.01 0.66
N VAL A 57 -5.30 -17.19 -0.23
CA VAL A 57 -6.26 -16.14 0.11
C VAL A 57 -7.49 -16.27 -0.78
N GLU A 58 -8.65 -16.49 -0.15
CA GLU A 58 -9.93 -16.46 -0.85
C GLU A 58 -10.44 -15.03 -0.99
N VAL A 59 -10.88 -14.68 -2.19
CA VAL A 59 -11.31 -13.33 -2.55
C VAL A 59 -12.61 -13.41 -3.31
N SER A 60 -13.60 -12.63 -2.88
CA SER A 60 -14.82 -12.43 -3.65
C SER A 60 -14.86 -11.00 -4.18
N VAL A 61 -15.01 -10.88 -5.49
CA VAL A 61 -15.13 -9.61 -6.19
C VAL A 61 -16.57 -9.44 -6.61
N GLU A 62 -17.18 -8.31 -6.21
CA GLU A 62 -18.52 -7.92 -6.60
C GLU A 62 -18.49 -6.74 -7.58
N GLY A 63 -19.45 -6.71 -8.49
CA GLY A 63 -19.54 -5.67 -9.51
C GLY A 63 -18.61 -5.87 -10.71
N ASP A 64 -18.78 -5.01 -11.72
CA ASP A 64 -18.07 -5.14 -12.98
C ASP A 64 -16.69 -4.45 -12.93
N ALA A 65 -15.65 -5.23 -12.70
CA ALA A 65 -14.28 -4.72 -12.58
C ALA A 65 -13.81 -3.95 -13.83
N LEU A 66 -14.32 -4.31 -15.01
CA LEU A 66 -13.94 -3.68 -16.29
C LEU A 66 -14.61 -2.32 -16.52
N LYS A 67 -15.64 -1.98 -15.74
CA LYS A 67 -16.24 -0.64 -15.72
C LYS A 67 -15.54 0.32 -14.77
N SER A 68 -14.58 -0.16 -13.99
CA SER A 68 -13.75 0.70 -13.14
C SER A 68 -12.58 1.31 -13.93
N PRO A 69 -11.99 2.43 -13.47
CA PRO A 69 -10.62 2.78 -13.84
C PRO A 69 -9.66 1.61 -13.61
N PRO A 70 -8.44 1.63 -14.19
CA PRO A 70 -7.43 0.58 -13.97
C PRO A 70 -7.34 0.20 -12.49
N LEU A 71 -7.73 -1.04 -12.20
CA LEU A 71 -7.92 -1.55 -10.86
C LEU A 71 -6.85 -2.60 -10.60
N PHE A 72 -6.27 -2.54 -9.41
CA PHE A 72 -5.42 -3.59 -8.87
C PHE A 72 -6.00 -4.06 -7.56
N ILE A 73 -6.35 -5.35 -7.50
CA ILE A 73 -6.73 -6.04 -6.26
C ILE A 73 -5.53 -6.91 -5.89
N ALA A 74 -4.96 -6.69 -4.70
CA ALA A 74 -3.78 -7.40 -4.22
C ALA A 74 -4.13 -8.24 -2.97
N PRO A 75 -4.73 -9.43 -3.12
CA PRO A 75 -5.05 -10.32 -2.01
C PRO A 75 -3.80 -10.70 -1.21
N ILE A 76 -2.69 -10.85 -1.92
CA ILE A 76 -1.36 -10.99 -1.38
C ILE A 76 -0.69 -9.63 -1.59
N GLY A 77 -0.96 -8.70 -0.68
CA GLY A 77 -0.38 -7.36 -0.68
C GLY A 77 1.13 -7.37 -0.43
N LEU A 78 1.69 -6.25 0.06
CA LEU A 78 3.10 -6.19 0.42
C LEU A 78 3.42 -7.26 1.48
N PHE A 79 4.27 -8.23 1.10
CA PHE A 79 4.70 -9.30 1.99
C PHE A 79 6.22 -9.35 2.16
N TRP A 80 6.63 -9.98 3.25
CA TRP A 80 8.01 -10.36 3.54
C TRP A 80 8.06 -11.86 3.82
N LEU A 81 8.75 -12.60 2.96
CA LEU A 81 9.09 -14.01 3.19
C LEU A 81 10.61 -14.10 3.33
N GLY A 82 11.08 -14.07 4.58
CA GLY A 82 12.48 -13.82 4.89
C GLY A 82 12.91 -12.46 4.35
N GLU A 83 13.95 -12.43 3.52
CA GLU A 83 14.43 -11.20 2.85
C GLU A 83 13.67 -10.86 1.56
N ALA A 84 12.86 -11.79 1.04
CA ALA A 84 12.10 -11.57 -0.17
C ALA A 84 10.90 -10.67 0.11
N ARG A 85 10.80 -9.59 -0.67
CA ARG A 85 9.70 -8.64 -0.63
C ARG A 85 8.93 -8.72 -1.93
N GLY A 86 7.62 -8.66 -1.87
CA GLY A 86 6.82 -8.77 -3.08
C GLY A 86 5.35 -8.45 -2.87
N TYR A 87 4.60 -8.68 -3.93
CA TYR A 87 3.14 -8.58 -3.96
C TYR A 87 2.61 -9.49 -5.07
N ALA A 88 1.34 -9.87 -4.99
CA ALA A 88 0.64 -10.58 -6.05
C ALA A 88 -0.83 -10.19 -6.09
N GLY A 89 -1.43 -10.29 -7.27
CA GLY A 89 -2.86 -10.02 -7.41
C GLY A 89 -3.34 -9.92 -8.85
N MET A 90 -4.48 -9.25 -8.99
CA MET A 90 -5.32 -9.21 -10.18
C MET A 90 -5.44 -7.77 -10.68
N GLN A 91 -5.07 -7.52 -11.93
CA GLN A 91 -5.15 -6.20 -12.56
C GLN A 91 -6.10 -6.22 -13.75
N THR A 92 -6.89 -5.16 -13.94
CA THR A 92 -7.73 -5.00 -15.14
C THR A 92 -6.98 -4.43 -16.35
N TRP A 93 -5.76 -3.92 -16.13
CA TRP A 93 -4.93 -3.23 -17.13
C TRP A 93 -3.48 -3.72 -17.13
N LEU A 94 -3.30 -5.04 -17.09
CA LEU A 94 -1.99 -5.69 -17.06
C LEU A 94 -1.41 -5.82 -18.47
N LYS A 95 -0.14 -5.42 -18.65
CA LYS A 95 0.62 -5.85 -19.82
C LYS A 95 1.05 -7.29 -19.62
N HIS A 96 0.39 -8.23 -20.30
CA HIS A 96 0.60 -9.66 -20.09
C HIS A 96 1.10 -10.42 -21.33
N ASP A 97 1.33 -9.75 -22.46
CA ASP A 97 1.91 -10.34 -23.66
C ASP A 97 3.15 -9.59 -24.17
N PRO A 98 3.96 -10.21 -25.06
CA PRO A 98 5.14 -9.57 -25.65
C PRO A 98 4.80 -8.37 -26.53
N GLU A 99 3.64 -8.39 -27.19
CA GLU A 99 3.15 -7.35 -28.10
C GLU A 99 2.77 -6.06 -27.35
N GLY A 100 2.54 -6.16 -26.04
CA GLY A 100 2.20 -5.04 -25.18
C GLY A 100 0.70 -4.76 -25.07
N HIS A 101 -0.17 -5.68 -25.48
CA HIS A 101 -1.58 -5.53 -25.20
C HIS A 101 -1.82 -5.58 -23.69
N ARG A 102 -2.89 -4.88 -23.30
CA ARG A 102 -3.28 -4.75 -21.92
C ARG A 102 -4.67 -5.29 -21.72
N GLY A 103 -4.85 -5.98 -20.62
CA GLY A 103 -6.15 -6.49 -20.24
C GLY A 103 -6.11 -7.11 -18.85
N PRO A 104 -7.20 -7.79 -18.49
CA PRO A 104 -7.30 -8.51 -17.24
C PRO A 104 -6.19 -9.57 -17.11
N GLY A 105 -5.59 -9.67 -15.93
CA GLY A 105 -4.60 -10.69 -15.67
C GLY A 105 -4.07 -10.70 -14.25
N LEU A 106 -3.17 -11.65 -14.04
CA LEU A 106 -2.52 -11.95 -12.77
C LEU A 106 -1.07 -11.50 -12.81
N ILE A 107 -0.60 -10.95 -11.69
CA ILE A 107 0.77 -10.52 -11.50
C ILE A 107 1.32 -11.07 -10.19
N PHE A 108 2.58 -11.51 -10.21
CA PHE A 108 3.37 -11.76 -9.02
C PHE A 108 4.71 -11.04 -9.20
N SER A 109 5.06 -10.17 -8.26
CA SER A 109 6.27 -9.36 -8.32
C SER A 109 7.10 -9.54 -7.06
N ARG A 110 8.42 -9.55 -7.23
CA ARG A 110 9.42 -9.60 -6.17
C ARG A 110 10.45 -8.49 -6.38
N PHE A 111 10.78 -7.79 -5.31
CA PHE A 111 11.85 -6.79 -5.27
C PHE A 111 13.22 -7.40 -4.93
N GLY A 112 14.28 -6.67 -5.27
CA GLY A 112 15.68 -6.97 -4.96
C GLY A 112 16.32 -8.03 -5.87
N GLU A 113 15.76 -8.28 -7.04
CA GLU A 113 16.27 -9.27 -8.01
C GLU A 113 15.93 -8.80 -9.43
N ARG A 114 16.80 -9.12 -10.41
CA ARG A 114 16.58 -8.81 -11.84
C ARG A 114 17.03 -9.90 -12.80
N ARG A 115 17.72 -10.94 -12.31
CA ARG A 115 18.27 -11.98 -13.17
C ARG A 115 17.16 -12.89 -13.67
N GLN A 116 17.08 -13.05 -14.98
CA GLN A 116 15.98 -13.78 -15.63
C GLN A 116 16.00 -15.28 -15.33
N ASP A 117 17.16 -15.85 -14.97
CA ASP A 117 17.30 -17.25 -14.52
C ASP A 117 16.64 -17.53 -13.16
N ARG A 118 16.11 -16.49 -12.50
CA ARG A 118 15.38 -16.57 -11.22
C ARG A 118 13.86 -16.55 -11.42
N LEU A 119 13.40 -16.53 -12.67
CA LEU A 119 11.99 -16.55 -13.03
C LEU A 119 11.53 -17.96 -13.42
N ARG A 120 10.27 -18.25 -13.13
CA ARG A 120 9.53 -19.32 -13.78
C ARG A 120 8.22 -18.76 -14.30
N VAL A 121 8.10 -18.65 -15.61
CA VAL A 121 6.91 -18.11 -16.27
C VAL A 121 6.02 -19.27 -16.68
N ALA A 122 4.71 -19.16 -16.41
CA ALA A 122 3.73 -20.15 -16.85
C ALA A 122 3.58 -20.13 -18.39
N PRO A 123 3.14 -21.23 -19.02
CA PRO A 123 2.82 -21.23 -20.45
C PRO A 123 1.83 -20.12 -20.81
N GLY A 124 2.15 -19.36 -21.86
CA GLY A 124 1.37 -18.18 -22.28
C GLY A 124 1.53 -16.94 -21.38
N GLY A 125 2.37 -17.02 -20.34
CA GLY A 125 2.71 -15.89 -19.51
C GLY A 125 3.88 -15.08 -20.06
N THR A 126 4.09 -13.93 -19.45
CA THR A 126 5.24 -13.05 -19.70
C THR A 126 5.90 -12.64 -18.39
N PHE A 127 6.96 -11.85 -18.49
CA PHE A 127 7.62 -11.29 -17.33
C PHE A 127 8.12 -9.87 -17.60
N GLU A 128 8.41 -9.15 -16.52
CA GLU A 128 9.13 -7.89 -16.55
C GLU A 128 10.31 -7.96 -15.59
N SER A 129 11.47 -7.48 -16.03
CA SER A 129 12.66 -7.27 -15.21
C SER A 129 13.09 -5.84 -15.39
N ALA A 130 12.94 -5.01 -14.35
CA ALA A 130 13.21 -3.59 -14.44
C ALA A 130 13.69 -3.02 -13.10
N GLY A 131 14.01 -1.72 -13.09
CA GLY A 131 14.59 -1.01 -11.95
C GLY A 131 13.93 0.33 -11.62
N TYR A 132 12.87 0.72 -12.35
CA TYR A 132 12.28 2.06 -12.21
C TYR A 132 11.45 2.25 -10.92
N GLU A 133 11.13 1.16 -10.22
CA GLU A 133 10.48 1.16 -8.90
C GLU A 133 11.37 0.49 -7.83
N GLY A 134 12.69 0.48 -8.08
CA GLY A 134 13.64 -0.43 -7.44
C GLY A 134 13.84 -1.68 -8.30
N ASP A 135 14.91 -2.43 -8.04
CA ASP A 135 15.17 -3.67 -8.79
C ASP A 135 14.05 -4.68 -8.54
N PHE A 136 13.42 -5.19 -9.60
CA PHE A 136 12.36 -6.20 -9.46
C PHE A 136 12.29 -7.17 -10.63
N LEU A 137 11.64 -8.30 -10.32
CA LEU A 137 11.16 -9.31 -11.24
C LEU A 137 9.65 -9.45 -11.08
N SER A 138 8.93 -9.55 -12.19
CA SER A 138 7.47 -9.73 -12.20
C SER A 138 7.11 -10.80 -13.22
N VAL A 139 6.31 -11.80 -12.83
CA VAL A 139 5.68 -12.75 -13.76
C VAL A 139 4.22 -12.39 -13.94
N ARG A 140 3.71 -12.59 -15.15
CA ARG A 140 2.42 -12.08 -15.60
C ARG A 140 1.69 -13.11 -16.44
N HIS A 141 0.38 -13.17 -16.30
CA HIS A 141 -0.44 -14.08 -17.07
C HIS A 141 -1.80 -13.43 -17.36
N GLY A 142 -2.26 -13.53 -18.61
CA GLY A 142 -3.56 -13.01 -19.02
C GLY A 142 -4.68 -13.91 -18.48
N MET A 143 -5.68 -13.31 -17.84
CA MET A 143 -6.83 -14.03 -17.29
C MET A 143 -8.02 -13.09 -17.30
N ASP A 144 -9.09 -13.46 -18.02
CA ASP A 144 -10.33 -12.70 -18.15
C ASP A 144 -11.17 -12.73 -16.86
N TRP A 145 -10.66 -12.14 -15.78
CA TRP A 145 -11.33 -12.07 -14.49
C TRP A 145 -12.32 -10.90 -14.43
N ASN A 146 -13.37 -11.06 -13.61
CA ASN A 146 -14.37 -10.04 -13.31
C ASN A 146 -14.98 -10.33 -11.92
N ALA A 147 -16.27 -10.09 -11.71
CA ALA A 147 -17.00 -10.54 -10.53
C ALA A 147 -16.91 -12.06 -10.38
N GLY A 148 -16.66 -12.53 -9.16
CA GLY A 148 -16.52 -13.96 -8.87
C GLY A 148 -15.69 -14.23 -7.64
N SER A 149 -15.52 -15.52 -7.34
CA SER A 149 -14.67 -16.00 -6.25
C SER A 149 -13.38 -16.58 -6.81
N TYR A 150 -12.26 -16.22 -6.20
CA TYR A 150 -10.91 -16.57 -6.61
C TYR A 150 -10.11 -17.02 -5.40
N VAL A 151 -9.16 -17.93 -5.63
CA VAL A 151 -8.15 -18.31 -4.65
C VAL A 151 -6.80 -17.90 -5.21
N ALA A 152 -6.12 -17.02 -4.48
CA ALA A 152 -4.76 -16.58 -4.76
C ALA A 152 -3.75 -17.42 -3.99
#